data_AF-A0A953SET0-F1
#
_entry.id   AF-A0A953SET0-F1
#
_cell.length_a   1.000
_cell.length_b   1.000
_cell.length_c   1.000
_cell.angle_alpha   90.00
_cell.angle_beta   90.00
_cell.angle_gamma   90.00
#
_symmetry.space_group_name_H-M   'P 1'
#
loop_
_entity.id
_entity.type
_entity.pdbx_description
1 polymer ?
#
loop_
_entity_poly.entity_id
_entity_poly.type
_entity_poly.pdbx_seq_one_letter_code
_entity_poly.pdbx_strand_id
1 'polypeptide(L)'
;YKTPWCMLGFLHAAILAGGFGFNHVLTAARRPTLKALAVALFVAATGHLARQTTLLTGPRFESDRRNPYVYAHPVGGVLRMTSYLEALADAHPKGRSLRIDVVSPDADYWPLPWYLRSCSGVAYWDAPPDELAPVVVANTVLTQEEQERLTDGRHVSYYGFRPDVVMLVSVEQSVFEQFAAQEGASGSSAP
;
A
#
# COMPACT_ATOMS: atom_id res chain seq x y z
N TYR A 1 13.15 -12.53 3.23
CA TYR A 1 13.19 -12.99 1.83
C TYR A 1 12.62 -14.38 1.54
N LYS A 2 12.49 -15.38 2.44
CA LYS A 2 12.19 -16.75 1.96
C LYS A 2 11.27 -17.67 2.79
N THR A 3 10.29 -17.17 3.54
CA THR A 3 9.58 -18.04 4.50
C THR A 3 8.06 -18.16 4.47
N PRO A 4 7.26 -17.58 3.55
CA PRO A 4 5.83 -17.93 3.53
C PRO A 4 5.60 -19.34 2.97
N TRP A 5 6.35 -19.76 1.94
CA TRP A 5 6.16 -21.07 1.30
C TRP A 5 6.60 -22.25 2.18
N CYS A 6 7.63 -22.07 3.02
CA CYS A 6 8.04 -23.11 3.97
C CYS A 6 6.92 -23.43 4.97
N MET A 7 6.07 -22.43 5.31
CA MET A 7 4.89 -22.67 6.16
C MET A 7 3.87 -23.60 5.51
N LEU A 8 3.78 -23.64 4.17
CA LEU A 8 2.85 -24.53 3.48
C LEU A 8 3.12 -26.00 3.81
N GLY A 9 4.39 -26.42 3.89
CA GLY A 9 4.74 -27.79 4.25
C GLY A 9 4.21 -28.20 5.63
N PHE A 10 4.41 -27.34 6.63
CA PHE A 10 3.89 -27.56 7.99
C PHE A 10 2.36 -27.54 8.04
N LEU A 11 1.73 -26.64 7.28
CA LEU A 11 0.27 -26.55 7.21
C LEU A 11 -0.35 -27.82 6.60
N HIS A 12 0.26 -28.42 5.57
CA HIS A 12 -0.22 -29.70 5.02
C HIS A 12 -0.21 -30.81 6.08
N ALA A 13 0.88 -30.96 6.83
CA ALA A 13 0.97 -31.93 7.91
C ALA A 13 -0.06 -31.66 9.02
N ALA A 14 -0.25 -30.39 9.40
CA ALA A 14 -1.22 -29.98 10.41
C ALA A 14 -2.68 -30.23 9.97
N ILE A 15 -3.01 -30.01 8.70
CA ILE A 15 -4.34 -30.28 8.14
C ILE A 15 -4.64 -31.78 8.18
N LEU A 16 -3.69 -32.62 7.75
CA LEU A 16 -3.84 -34.07 7.81
C LEU A 16 -3.98 -34.58 9.25
N ALA A 17 -3.14 -34.08 10.16
CA ALA A 17 -3.23 -34.40 11.58
C ALA A 17 -4.56 -33.96 12.19
N GLY A 18 -5.07 -32.78 11.82
CA GLY A 18 -6.37 -32.26 12.23
C GLY A 18 -7.53 -33.14 11.76
N GLY A 19 -7.51 -33.57 10.49
CA GLY A 19 -8.50 -34.49 9.94
C GLY A 19 -8.49 -35.86 10.63
N PHE A 20 -7.29 -36.43 10.84
CA PHE A 20 -7.13 -37.69 11.56
C PHE A 20 -7.60 -37.59 13.02
N GLY A 21 -7.22 -36.53 13.72
CA GLY A 21 -7.64 -36.27 15.11
C GLY A 21 -9.15 -36.10 15.22
N PHE A 22 -9.77 -35.36 14.29
CA PHE A 22 -11.22 -35.21 14.26
C PHE A 22 -11.94 -36.55 14.03
N ASN A 23 -11.46 -37.37 13.10
CA ASN A 23 -12.00 -38.71 12.87
C ASN A 23 -11.87 -39.61 14.12
N HIS A 24 -10.75 -39.52 14.84
CA HIS A 24 -10.56 -40.24 16.10
C HIS A 24 -11.57 -39.80 17.18
N VAL A 25 -11.82 -38.49 17.32
CA VAL A 25 -12.83 -37.97 18.27
C VAL A 25 -14.23 -38.45 17.91
N LEU A 26 -14.60 -38.43 16.63
CA LEU A 26 -15.92 -38.89 16.17
C LEU A 26 -16.14 -40.39 16.37
N THR A 27 -15.10 -41.20 16.18
CA THR A 27 -15.16 -42.65 16.37
C THR A 27 -15.12 -43.06 17.84
N ALA A 28 -14.39 -42.32 18.68
CA ALA A 28 -14.38 -42.51 20.13
C ALA A 28 -15.69 -42.08 20.82
N ALA A 29 -16.39 -41.08 20.27
CA ALA A 29 -17.66 -40.61 20.79
C ALA A 29 -18.77 -41.66 20.61
N ARG A 30 -19.18 -42.32 21.70
CA ARG A 30 -20.23 -43.35 21.67
C ARG A 30 -21.66 -42.81 21.61
N ARG A 31 -21.90 -41.58 22.06
CA ARG A 31 -23.24 -40.96 22.11
C ARG A 31 -23.46 -40.04 20.91
N PRO A 32 -24.65 -40.03 20.29
CA PRO A 32 -24.95 -39.16 19.14
C PRO A 32 -24.86 -37.68 19.49
N THR A 33 -25.18 -37.30 20.73
CA THR A 33 -25.06 -35.92 21.23
C THR A 33 -23.61 -35.45 21.28
N LEU A 34 -22.66 -36.31 21.67
CA LEU A 34 -21.23 -35.98 21.68
C LEU A 34 -20.68 -35.82 20.27
N LYS A 35 -21.15 -36.65 19.32
CA LYS A 35 -20.81 -36.49 17.90
C LYS A 35 -21.32 -35.18 17.34
N ALA A 36 -22.59 -34.84 17.62
CA ALA A 36 -23.19 -33.58 17.21
C ALA A 36 -22.44 -32.37 17.79
N LEU A 37 -22.06 -32.42 19.07
CA LEU A 37 -21.24 -31.38 19.70
C LEU A 37 -19.87 -31.26 19.04
N ALA A 38 -19.19 -32.37 18.77
CA ALA A 38 -17.89 -32.38 18.10
C ALA A 38 -17.97 -31.76 16.69
N VAL A 39 -18.99 -32.12 15.90
CA VAL A 39 -19.24 -31.53 14.59
C VAL A 39 -19.54 -30.03 14.71
N ALA A 40 -20.39 -29.63 15.64
CA ALA A 40 -20.74 -28.22 15.84
C ALA A 40 -19.50 -27.38 16.21
N LEU A 41 -18.66 -27.88 17.12
CA LEU A 41 -17.39 -27.23 17.47
C LEU A 41 -16.44 -27.15 16.28
N PHE A 42 -16.34 -28.21 15.47
CA PHE A 42 -15.51 -28.20 14.28
C PHE A 42 -15.98 -27.18 13.24
N VAL A 43 -17.29 -27.10 12.98
CA VAL A 43 -17.89 -26.09 12.10
C VAL A 43 -17.67 -24.68 12.65
N ALA A 44 -17.85 -24.47 13.96
CA ALA A 44 -17.60 -23.18 14.58
C ALA A 44 -16.12 -22.76 14.48
N ALA A 45 -15.19 -23.68 14.72
CA ALA A 45 -13.75 -23.43 14.62
C ALA A 45 -13.33 -23.11 13.19
N THR A 46 -13.78 -23.91 12.20
CA THR A 46 -13.48 -23.67 10.78
C THR A 46 -14.12 -22.38 10.28
N GLY A 47 -15.36 -22.07 10.69
CA GLY A 47 -16.01 -20.80 10.39
C GLY A 47 -15.28 -19.60 11.02
N HIS A 48 -14.78 -19.74 12.25
CA HIS A 48 -13.95 -18.71 12.88
C HIS A 48 -12.66 -18.47 12.09
N LEU A 49 -11.95 -19.53 11.71
CA LEU A 49 -10.73 -19.45 10.91
C LEU A 49 -11.00 -18.81 9.54
N ALA A 50 -12.08 -19.22 8.86
CA ALA A 50 -12.48 -18.63 7.59
C ALA A 50 -12.73 -17.12 7.72
N ARG A 51 -13.41 -16.69 8.79
CA ARG A 51 -13.63 -15.26 9.06
C ARG A 51 -12.31 -14.52 9.29
N GLN A 52 -11.37 -15.10 10.04
CA GLN A 52 -10.05 -14.51 10.25
C GLN A 52 -9.30 -14.37 8.92
N THR A 53 -9.32 -15.41 8.08
CA THR A 53 -8.70 -15.37 6.75
C THR A 53 -9.31 -14.24 5.91
N THR A 54 -10.63 -14.16 5.80
CA THR A 54 -11.30 -13.11 5.02
C THR A 54 -10.97 -11.70 5.52
N LEU A 55 -10.84 -11.51 6.84
CA LEU A 55 -10.44 -10.22 7.40
C LEU A 55 -8.99 -9.88 7.03
N LEU A 56 -8.07 -10.83 7.16
CA LEU A 56 -6.64 -10.64 6.91
C LEU A 56 -6.30 -10.50 5.42
N THR A 57 -7.07 -11.13 4.53
CA THR A 57 -6.86 -11.05 3.08
C THR A 57 -7.78 -10.03 2.39
N GLY A 58 -8.67 -9.39 3.15
CA GLY A 58 -9.60 -8.38 2.61
C GLY A 58 -9.03 -6.96 2.67
N PRO A 59 -9.70 -5.99 2.04
CA PRO A 59 -9.21 -4.60 1.88
C PRO A 59 -8.86 -3.90 3.19
N ARG A 60 -9.44 -4.37 4.29
CA ARG A 60 -9.27 -3.78 5.62
C ARG A 60 -7.89 -4.03 6.21
N PHE A 61 -7.29 -5.20 5.98
CA PHE A 61 -6.03 -5.60 6.63
C PHE A 61 -5.01 -6.23 5.66
N GLU A 62 -5.33 -6.35 4.37
CA GLU A 62 -4.42 -6.90 3.36
C GLU A 62 -3.09 -6.14 3.27
N SER A 63 -3.10 -4.84 3.59
CA SER A 63 -1.92 -3.98 3.55
C SER A 63 -1.64 -3.26 4.89
N ASP A 64 -2.19 -3.74 6.00
CA ASP A 64 -2.09 -3.09 7.31
C ASP A 64 -0.89 -3.63 8.11
N ARG A 65 -0.17 -2.75 8.81
CA ARG A 65 1.00 -3.11 9.65
C ARG A 65 0.65 -4.11 10.76
N ARG A 66 -0.62 -4.16 11.20
CA ARG A 66 -1.10 -5.12 12.21
C ARG A 66 -1.22 -6.54 11.68
N ASN A 67 -1.14 -6.76 10.36
CA ASN A 67 -1.23 -8.08 9.76
C ASN A 67 0.16 -8.73 9.74
N PRO A 68 0.43 -9.71 10.63
CA PRO A 68 1.76 -10.32 10.75
C PRO A 68 2.14 -11.18 9.54
N TYR A 69 1.19 -11.45 8.64
CA TYR A 69 1.38 -12.33 7.48
C TYR A 69 1.72 -11.56 6.19
N VAL A 70 1.71 -10.22 6.20
CA VAL A 70 1.98 -9.44 4.98
C VAL A 70 3.48 -9.15 4.86
N TYR A 71 4.05 -9.54 3.73
CA TYR A 71 5.50 -9.69 3.58
C TYR A 71 6.23 -8.44 3.04
N ALA A 72 5.58 -7.52 2.34
CA ALA A 72 6.21 -6.25 1.94
C ALA A 72 5.14 -5.28 1.40
N HIS A 73 5.01 -4.10 1.98
CA HIS A 73 4.08 -3.08 1.49
C HIS A 73 4.84 -2.01 0.68
N PRO A 74 4.34 -1.61 -0.49
CA PRO A 74 3.84 -0.27 -0.68
C PRO A 74 2.49 -0.17 0.04
N VAL A 75 2.43 0.62 1.11
CA VAL A 75 1.14 0.89 1.79
C VAL A 75 0.19 1.54 0.79
N GLY A 76 -1.13 1.49 1.00
CA GLY A 76 -2.10 2.17 0.12
C GLY A 76 -1.78 3.67 -0.10
N GLY A 77 -0.93 4.27 0.74
CA GLY A 77 -0.34 5.59 0.51
C GLY A 77 0.46 5.71 -0.79
N VAL A 78 1.20 4.69 -1.25
CA VAL A 78 1.91 4.71 -2.54
C VAL A 78 0.92 4.83 -3.69
N LEU A 79 -0.15 4.03 -3.69
CA LEU A 79 -1.17 4.09 -4.73
C LEU A 79 -1.89 5.44 -4.73
N ARG A 80 -2.27 5.96 -3.55
CA ARG A 80 -2.87 7.31 -3.45
C ARG A 80 -1.93 8.40 -3.94
N MET A 81 -0.64 8.30 -3.60
CA MET A 81 0.39 9.25 -4.04
C MET A 81 0.55 9.19 -5.56
N THR A 82 0.68 8.01 -6.14
CA THR A 82 0.83 7.86 -7.59
C THR A 82 -0.41 8.34 -8.33
N SER A 83 -1.62 8.01 -7.85
CA SER A 83 -2.86 8.53 -8.44
C SER A 83 -2.96 10.05 -8.35
N TYR A 84 -2.50 10.66 -7.25
CA TYR A 84 -2.42 12.12 -7.13
C TYR A 84 -1.44 12.73 -8.14
N LEU A 85 -0.26 12.13 -8.30
CA LEU A 85 0.74 12.57 -9.30
C LEU A 85 0.22 12.45 -10.73
N GLU A 86 -0.51 11.38 -11.04
CA GLU A 86 -1.14 11.21 -12.36
C GLU A 86 -2.24 12.25 -12.60
N ALA A 87 -3.06 12.55 -11.58
CA ALA A 87 -4.10 13.58 -11.67
C ALA A 87 -3.51 14.99 -11.87
N LEU A 88 -2.41 15.31 -11.20
CA LEU A 88 -1.64 16.54 -11.45
C LEU A 88 -1.11 16.60 -12.88
N ALA A 89 -0.56 15.50 -13.39
CA ALA A 89 -0.07 15.43 -14.76
C ALA A 89 -1.20 15.62 -15.78
N ASP A 90 -2.35 14.96 -15.57
CA ASP A 90 -3.51 15.06 -16.46
C ASP A 90 -4.13 16.47 -16.46
N ALA A 91 -4.04 17.19 -15.34
CA ALA A 91 -4.53 18.55 -15.23
C ALA A 91 -3.61 19.62 -15.85
N HIS A 92 -2.33 19.28 -16.02
CA HIS A 92 -1.31 20.21 -16.50
C HIS A 92 -1.24 20.22 -18.05
N PRO A 93 -0.94 21.36 -18.71
CA PRO A 93 -0.91 21.43 -20.18
C PRO A 93 0.13 20.52 -20.85
N LYS A 94 1.20 20.17 -20.11
CA LYS A 94 2.23 19.22 -20.57
C LYS A 94 1.80 17.76 -20.42
N GLY A 95 0.66 17.47 -19.80
CA GLY A 95 0.17 16.11 -19.59
C GLY A 95 1.20 15.23 -18.89
N ARG A 96 1.37 14.02 -19.41
CA ARG A 96 2.35 13.03 -18.95
C ARG A 96 3.82 13.42 -19.17
N SER A 97 4.09 14.52 -19.88
CA SER A 97 5.43 15.12 -20.00
C SER A 97 5.72 16.21 -18.96
N LEU A 98 4.81 16.44 -18.00
CA LEU A 98 5.10 17.24 -16.81
C LEU A 98 6.34 16.70 -16.10
N ARG A 99 7.30 17.58 -15.80
CA ARG A 99 8.51 17.20 -15.07
C ARG A 99 8.16 16.89 -13.63
N ILE A 100 8.56 15.70 -13.16
CA ILE A 100 8.38 15.24 -11.79
C ILE A 100 9.76 14.79 -11.29
N ASP A 101 10.32 15.45 -10.29
CA ASP A 101 11.59 15.03 -9.70
C ASP A 101 11.32 14.12 -8.50
N VAL A 102 11.83 12.89 -8.55
CA VAL A 102 11.80 11.94 -7.43
C VAL A 102 13.15 11.98 -6.74
N VAL A 103 13.20 12.50 -5.52
CA VAL A 103 14.42 12.66 -4.73
C VAL A 103 14.44 11.66 -3.57
N SER A 104 15.27 10.63 -3.68
CA SER A 104 15.44 9.66 -2.61
C SER A 104 16.87 9.11 -2.63
N PRO A 105 17.64 9.28 -1.55
CA PRO A 105 18.98 8.69 -1.43
C PRO A 105 18.96 7.17 -1.63
N ASP A 106 20.11 6.61 -2.04
CA ASP A 106 20.35 5.17 -2.17
C ASP A 106 19.35 4.43 -3.09
N ALA A 107 18.77 5.14 -4.05
CA ALA A 107 17.70 4.65 -4.91
C ALA A 107 16.47 4.10 -4.15
N ASP A 108 16.20 4.66 -2.97
CA ASP A 108 15.15 4.21 -2.05
C ASP A 108 13.72 4.63 -2.45
N TYR A 109 13.47 4.71 -3.76
CA TYR A 109 12.22 5.16 -4.38
C TYR A 109 11.42 4.03 -5.05
N TRP A 110 11.87 2.78 -5.00
CA TRP A 110 11.06 1.66 -5.50
C TRP A 110 9.82 1.47 -4.61
N PRO A 111 8.60 1.38 -5.18
CA PRO A 111 8.29 0.96 -6.56
C PRO A 111 7.90 2.08 -7.56
N LEU A 112 8.23 3.35 -7.32
CA LEU A 112 7.76 4.48 -8.15
C LEU A 112 8.01 4.35 -9.65
N PRO A 113 9.16 3.84 -10.14
CA PRO A 113 9.37 3.67 -11.58
C PRO A 113 8.33 2.80 -12.27
N TRP A 114 7.74 1.83 -11.56
CA TRP A 114 6.69 0.99 -12.14
C TRP A 114 5.37 1.74 -12.30
N TYR A 115 5.00 2.52 -11.29
CA TYR A 115 3.72 3.25 -11.27
C TYR A 115 3.77 4.49 -12.16
N LEU A 116 4.90 5.19 -12.19
CA LEU A 116 5.07 6.43 -12.95
C LEU A 116 5.57 6.19 -14.38
N ARG A 117 5.61 4.94 -14.86
CA ARG A 117 6.12 4.59 -16.22
C ARG A 117 5.39 5.28 -17.37
N SER A 118 4.15 5.74 -17.14
CA SER A 118 3.34 6.48 -18.12
C SER A 118 3.75 7.96 -18.20
N CYS A 119 4.40 8.49 -17.18
CA CYS A 119 4.87 9.87 -17.10
C CYS A 119 6.29 9.97 -17.66
N SER A 120 6.44 10.53 -18.85
CA SER A 120 7.72 10.64 -19.56
C SER A 120 8.65 11.72 -18.97
N GLY A 121 8.13 12.61 -18.12
CA GLY A 121 8.89 13.71 -17.52
C GLY A 121 9.53 13.38 -16.16
N VAL A 122 9.50 12.13 -15.71
CA VAL A 122 10.00 11.74 -14.39
C VAL A 122 11.53 11.64 -14.40
N ALA A 123 12.17 12.27 -13.43
CA ALA A 123 13.61 12.16 -13.18
C ALA A 123 13.87 11.68 -11.74
N TYR A 124 14.96 10.94 -11.54
CA TYR A 124 15.31 10.33 -10.26
C TYR A 124 16.64 10.89 -9.77
N TRP A 125 16.70 11.28 -8.50
CA TRP A 125 17.83 11.98 -7.90
C TRP A 125 18.13 11.43 -6.50
N ASP A 126 19.42 11.34 -6.15
CA ASP A 126 19.83 11.01 -4.78
C ASP A 126 19.73 12.22 -3.84
N ALA A 127 19.92 13.43 -4.38
CA ALA A 127 19.82 14.69 -3.67
C ALA A 127 18.99 15.70 -4.48
N PRO A 128 18.37 16.70 -3.82
CA PRO A 128 17.59 17.72 -4.52
C PRO A 128 18.39 18.44 -5.63
N PRO A 129 17.93 18.46 -6.90
CA PRO A 129 18.63 19.14 -8.00
C PRO A 129 18.59 20.67 -7.85
N ASP A 130 19.50 21.38 -8.51
CA ASP A 130 19.58 22.86 -8.44
C ASP A 130 18.27 23.52 -8.86
N GLU A 131 17.73 23.10 -10.02
CA GLU A 131 16.42 23.52 -10.51
C GLU A 131 15.39 22.44 -10.16
N LEU A 132 14.44 22.79 -9.28
CA LEU A 132 13.35 21.92 -8.88
C LEU A 132 12.27 21.84 -9.96
N ALA A 133 11.77 20.63 -10.20
CA ALA A 133 10.58 20.43 -11.00
C ALA A 133 9.33 21.09 -10.38
N PRO A 134 8.29 21.36 -11.20
CA PRO A 134 6.99 21.83 -10.70
C PRO A 134 6.32 20.84 -9.74
N VAL A 135 6.69 19.56 -9.80
CA VAL A 135 6.28 18.53 -8.83
C VAL A 135 7.52 17.78 -8.34
N VAL A 136 7.70 17.70 -7.04
CA VAL A 136 8.79 16.96 -6.39
C VAL A 136 8.20 15.91 -5.46
N VAL A 137 8.70 14.68 -5.54
CA VAL A 137 8.42 13.59 -4.61
C VAL A 137 9.71 13.29 -3.86
N ALA A 138 9.75 13.49 -2.55
CA ALA A 138 10.99 13.33 -1.80
C ALA A 138 10.84 12.45 -0.56
N ASN A 139 11.89 11.69 -0.26
CA ASN A 139 11.97 10.90 0.96
C ASN A 139 12.21 11.81 2.17
N THR A 140 11.46 11.63 3.26
CA THR A 140 11.61 12.45 4.47
C THR A 140 12.88 12.15 5.26
N VAL A 141 13.75 11.25 4.77
CA VAL A 141 15.09 11.00 5.33
C VAL A 141 16.10 12.10 4.98
N LEU A 142 15.79 12.97 4.01
CA LEU A 142 16.63 14.11 3.64
C LEU A 142 16.87 15.04 4.84
N THR A 143 17.93 15.85 4.77
CA THR A 143 18.23 16.82 5.83
C THR A 143 17.12 17.86 5.98
N GLN A 144 17.04 18.50 7.14
CA GLN A 144 16.03 19.54 7.38
C GLN A 144 16.15 20.70 6.37
N GLU A 145 17.37 21.14 6.06
CA GLU A 145 17.64 22.20 5.08
C GLU A 145 17.14 21.83 3.68
N GLU A 146 17.37 20.59 3.25
CA GLU A 146 16.87 20.08 1.97
C GLU A 146 15.33 20.04 1.94
N GLN A 147 14.70 19.59 3.03
CA GLN A 147 13.24 19.56 3.11
C GLN A 147 12.63 20.96 3.12
N GLU A 148 13.23 21.92 3.82
CA GLU A 148 12.82 23.32 3.80
C GLU A 148 12.91 23.88 2.37
N ARG A 149 14.03 23.65 1.68
CA ARG A 149 14.21 24.05 0.27
C ARG A 149 13.15 23.44 -0.66
N LEU A 150 12.78 22.19 -0.44
CA LEU A 150 11.77 21.50 -1.25
C LEU A 150 10.34 21.97 -0.96
N THR A 151 10.07 22.56 0.19
CA THR A 151 8.71 22.90 0.66
C THR A 151 8.40 24.40 0.63
N ASP A 152 9.42 25.25 0.53
CA ASP A 152 9.27 26.70 0.56
C ASP A 152 8.34 27.21 -0.57
N GLY A 153 7.27 27.92 -0.18
CA GLY A 153 6.29 28.50 -1.10
C GLY A 153 5.47 27.48 -1.92
N ARG A 154 5.43 26.20 -1.51
CA ARG A 154 4.81 25.11 -2.28
C ARG A 154 3.71 24.40 -1.50
N HIS A 155 2.81 23.74 -2.23
CA HIS A 155 1.78 22.90 -1.63
C HIS A 155 2.36 21.53 -1.28
N VAL A 156 2.31 21.15 0.00
CA VAL A 156 2.95 19.94 0.53
C VAL A 156 1.91 18.93 1.01
N SER A 157 2.08 17.68 0.60
CA SER A 157 1.29 16.54 1.05
C SER A 157 2.19 15.38 1.46
N TYR A 158 1.77 14.57 2.44
CA TYR A 158 2.57 13.44 2.96
C TYR A 158 1.88 12.11 2.70
N TYR A 159 2.66 11.13 2.26
CA TYR A 159 2.18 9.79 1.95
C TYR A 159 3.07 8.74 2.61
N GLY A 160 2.46 7.78 3.30
CA GLY A 160 3.18 6.58 3.72
C GLY A 160 3.61 5.79 2.49
N PHE A 161 4.89 5.46 2.41
CA PHE A 161 5.48 4.75 1.28
C PHE A 161 5.69 3.27 1.59
N ARG A 162 6.37 2.98 2.70
CA ARG A 162 6.52 1.63 3.28
C ARG A 162 6.47 1.73 4.81
N PRO A 163 6.56 0.63 5.58
CA PRO A 163 6.79 0.74 7.01
C PRO A 163 7.99 1.66 7.26
N ASP A 164 7.72 2.71 8.03
CA ASP A 164 8.68 3.71 8.51
C ASP A 164 9.33 4.63 7.47
N VAL A 165 8.79 4.66 6.24
CA VAL A 165 9.15 5.69 5.25
C VAL A 165 7.94 6.48 4.83
N VAL A 166 8.10 7.79 4.91
CA VAL A 166 7.14 8.78 4.43
C VAL A 166 7.78 9.48 3.25
N MET A 167 6.97 9.73 2.23
CA MET A 167 7.32 10.56 1.09
C MET A 167 6.52 11.85 1.19
N LEU A 168 7.19 12.98 1.00
CA LEU A 168 6.55 14.26 0.79
C LEU A 168 6.34 14.47 -0.71
N VAL A 169 5.21 15.05 -1.08
CA VAL A 169 4.94 15.54 -2.43
C VAL A 169 4.82 17.05 -2.33
N SER A 170 5.72 17.75 -3.01
CA SER A 170 5.78 19.21 -3.06
C SER A 170 5.44 19.71 -4.46
N VAL A 171 4.34 20.43 -4.55
CA VAL A 171 3.77 20.92 -5.81
C VAL A 171 3.90 22.43 -5.84
N GLU A 172 4.38 22.98 -6.95
CA GLU A 172 4.39 24.42 -7.17
C GLU A 172 2.97 24.99 -7.06
N GLN A 173 2.83 26.15 -6.42
CA GLN A 173 1.53 26.76 -6.14
C GLN A 173 0.68 26.94 -7.42
N SER A 174 1.31 27.34 -8.52
CA SER A 174 0.67 27.52 -9.83
C SER A 174 0.04 26.23 -10.38
N VAL A 175 0.75 25.11 -10.26
CA VAL A 175 0.29 23.77 -10.70
C VAL A 175 -0.84 23.29 -9.81
N PHE A 176 -0.73 23.51 -8.49
CA PHE A 176 -1.77 23.12 -7.55
C PHE A 176 -3.09 23.88 -7.79
N GLU A 177 -3.02 25.19 -8.01
CA GLU A 177 -4.19 26.02 -8.32
C GLU A 177 -4.87 25.59 -9.62
N GLN A 178 -4.09 25.25 -10.64
CA GLN A 178 -4.63 24.72 -11.90
C GLN A 178 -5.36 23.39 -11.69
N PHE A 179 -4.78 22.48 -10.92
CA PHE A 179 -5.41 21.21 -10.56
C PHE A 179 -6.72 21.41 -9.77
N ALA A 180 -6.69 22.26 -8.73
CA ALA A 180 -7.86 22.54 -7.90
C ALA A 180 -9.01 23.18 -8.70
N ALA A 181 -8.71 24.05 -9.66
CA ALA A 181 -9.71 24.66 -10.53
C ALA A 181 -10.42 23.63 -11.43
N GLN A 182 -9.69 22.64 -11.95
CA GLN A 182 -10.27 21.58 -12.78
C GLN A 182 -11.10 20.58 -11.99
N GLU A 183 -10.67 20.19 -10.78
CA GLU A 183 -11.48 19.33 -9.90
C GLU A 183 -12.77 20.05 -9.46
N GLY A 184 -12.68 21.34 -9.11
CA GLY A 184 -13.85 22.16 -8.78
C GLY A 184 -14.84 22.29 -9.95
N ALA A 185 -14.35 22.39 -11.19
CA ALA A 185 -15.20 22.40 -12.39
C ALA A 185 -15.85 21.02 -12.67
N SER A 186 -15.14 19.94 -12.39
CA SER A 186 -15.62 18.56 -12.58
C SER A 186 -16.66 18.15 -11.52
N GLY A 187 -16.54 18.65 -10.29
CA GLY A 187 -17.52 18.43 -9.21
C GLY A 187 -18.82 19.23 -9.36
N SER A 188 -18.82 20.30 -10.18
CA SER A 188 -20.00 21.14 -10.45
C SER A 188 -20.88 20.60 -11.60
N SER A 189 -20.43 19.55 -12.30
CA SER A 189 -21.11 18.98 -13.47
C SER A 189 -21.80 17.62 -13.21
N ALA A 190 -21.95 17.22 -11.95
CA ALA A 190 -22.78 16.06 -11.58
C ALA A 190 -24.23 16.52 -11.27
N PRO A 191 -25.25 16.07 -12.04
CA PRO A 191 -26.66 16.33 -11.74
C PRO A 191 -27.17 15.57 -10.51
#